data_AF-A0A7C5YUS4-F1
#
_entry.id   AF-A0A7C5YUS4-F1
#
_cell.length_a   1.000
_cell.length_b   1.000
_cell.length_c   1.000
_cell.angle_alpha   90.00
_cell.angle_beta   90.00
_cell.angle_gamma   90.00
#
_symmetry.space_group_name_H-M   'P 1'
#
loop_
_entity.id
_entity.type
_entity.pdbx_description
1 polymer ?
#
loop_
_entity_poly.entity_id
_entity_poly.type
_entity_poly.pdbx_seq_one_letter_code
_entity_poly.pdbx_strand_id
1 'polypeptide(L)'
;GGTGTVFAVTVARAYWYTGLFPIMFLVSALASGGALLTTIVAFVVPNGFGEHREEVIGLGRLLVLLLFVDFLMEIAEILVSLYGTVPAHFIPIHEQLFGPNWWIFWILGMGMALVGPMLLLTFLGRRSAVWTGIAGLLATIGFVGIRWNIVLPGFAAEELPGIGRAFAEPHWTYGLYIPSAMEWGVTLFSVGVGVLILALGFWLLPLRAEESPA
;
A
#
# COMPACT_ATOMS: atom_id res chain seq x y z
N GLY A 1 3.99 11.87 0.25
CA GLY A 1 4.55 13.10 -0.34
C GLY A 1 5.97 12.89 -0.80
N GLY A 2 6.97 13.08 0.08
CA GLY A 2 8.40 13.08 -0.30
C GLY A 2 8.89 11.85 -1.06
N THR A 3 8.51 10.63 -0.65
CA THR A 3 8.87 9.39 -1.38
C THR A 3 8.28 9.36 -2.78
N GLY A 4 7.01 9.76 -2.94
CA GLY A 4 6.37 9.89 -4.24
C GLY A 4 7.05 10.91 -5.14
N THR A 5 7.56 12.01 -4.59
CA THR A 5 8.37 12.98 -5.34
C THR A 5 9.67 12.37 -5.84
N VAL A 6 10.36 11.55 -5.04
CA VAL A 6 11.60 10.87 -5.47
C VAL A 6 11.33 9.98 -6.68
N PHE A 7 10.25 9.19 -6.66
CA PHE A 7 9.83 8.43 -7.84
C PHE A 7 9.46 9.34 -9.02
N ALA A 8 8.65 10.37 -8.79
CA ALA A 8 8.15 11.29 -9.81
C ALA A 8 9.23 12.07 -10.56
N VAL A 9 10.42 12.27 -9.96
CA VAL A 9 11.54 12.97 -10.60
C VAL A 9 12.61 12.02 -11.12
N THR A 10 12.42 10.70 -11.01
CA THR A 10 13.40 9.70 -11.47
C THR A 10 13.31 9.56 -12.99
N VAL A 11 14.06 10.41 -13.71
CA VAL A 11 14.13 10.40 -15.18
C VAL A 11 14.66 9.07 -15.72
N ALA A 12 15.48 8.37 -14.93
CA ALA A 12 16.06 7.07 -15.30
C ALA A 12 15.02 5.94 -15.43
N ARG A 13 13.77 6.16 -15.02
CA ARG A 13 12.67 5.19 -15.10
C ARG A 13 11.39 5.93 -15.50
N ALA A 14 11.15 6.03 -16.81
CA ALA A 14 10.01 6.78 -17.35
C ALA A 14 8.66 6.37 -16.72
N TYR A 15 8.47 5.09 -16.42
CA TYR A 15 7.27 4.59 -15.71
C TYR A 15 6.95 5.35 -14.41
N TRP A 16 7.98 5.68 -13.63
CA TRP A 16 7.81 6.39 -12.36
C TRP A 16 7.73 7.91 -12.53
N TYR A 17 8.10 8.43 -13.70
CA TYR A 17 8.11 9.83 -14.03
C TYR A 17 6.70 10.33 -14.40
N THR A 18 5.86 10.54 -13.39
CA THR A 18 4.50 11.05 -13.55
C THR A 18 4.15 12.06 -12.46
N GLY A 19 3.41 13.11 -12.84
CA GLY A 19 2.94 14.14 -11.93
C GLY A 19 1.90 13.65 -10.91
N LEU A 20 1.31 12.47 -11.13
CA LEU A 20 0.28 11.89 -10.26
C LEU A 20 0.88 11.18 -9.03
N PHE A 21 2.09 10.64 -9.15
CA PHE A 21 2.75 9.84 -8.12
C PHE A 21 2.89 10.52 -6.75
N PRO A 22 3.27 11.81 -6.63
CA PRO A 22 3.39 12.46 -5.33
C PRO A 22 2.08 12.48 -4.54
N ILE A 23 0.96 12.67 -5.26
CA ILE A 23 -0.40 12.69 -4.69
C ILE A 23 -0.84 11.26 -4.37
N MET A 24 -0.65 10.30 -5.29
CA MET A 24 -0.95 8.89 -5.03
C MET A 24 -0.21 8.37 -3.80
N PHE A 25 1.09 8.66 -3.66
CA PHE A 25 1.85 8.28 -2.48
C PHE A 25 1.37 8.95 -1.19
N LEU A 26 0.82 10.16 -1.27
CA LEU A 26 0.23 10.83 -0.11
C LEU A 26 -1.09 10.17 0.30
N VAL A 27 -2.01 9.97 -0.65
CA VAL A 27 -3.32 9.36 -0.38
C VAL A 27 -3.16 7.91 0.07
N SER A 28 -2.39 7.09 -0.65
CA SER A 28 -2.10 5.71 -0.25
C SER A 28 -1.40 5.61 1.10
N ALA A 29 -0.57 6.57 1.50
CA ALA A 29 0.03 6.58 2.85
C ALA A 29 -1.00 6.86 3.94
N LEU A 30 -1.93 7.80 3.70
CA LEU A 30 -3.05 8.05 4.61
C LEU A 30 -3.97 6.84 4.69
N ALA A 31 -4.28 6.21 3.55
CA ALA A 31 -5.11 5.02 3.47
C ALA A 31 -4.46 3.83 4.20
N SER A 32 -3.17 3.56 3.97
CA SER A 32 -2.45 2.47 4.64
C SER A 32 -2.30 2.72 6.14
N GLY A 33 -2.02 3.97 6.55
CA GLY A 33 -1.96 4.35 7.95
C GLY A 33 -3.33 4.23 8.64
N GLY A 34 -4.39 4.70 8.00
CA GLY A 34 -5.77 4.57 8.47
C GLY A 34 -6.21 3.12 8.58
N ALA A 35 -5.84 2.27 7.62
CA ALA A 35 -6.09 0.83 7.65
C ALA A 35 -5.40 0.16 8.85
N LEU A 36 -4.12 0.47 9.07
CA LEU A 36 -3.35 -0.06 10.19
C LEU A 36 -3.93 0.42 11.53
N LEU A 37 -4.25 1.71 11.66
CA LEU A 37 -4.87 2.26 12.87
C LEU A 37 -6.22 1.62 13.16
N THR A 38 -7.08 1.48 12.16
CA THR A 38 -8.38 0.80 12.29
C THR A 38 -8.20 -0.63 12.83
N THR A 39 -7.17 -1.33 12.35
CA THR A 39 -6.83 -2.68 12.79
C THR A 39 -6.34 -2.70 14.24
N ILE A 40 -5.45 -1.78 14.59
CA ILE A 40 -4.89 -1.68 15.95
C ILE A 40 -5.99 -1.37 16.96
N VAL A 41 -6.85 -0.37 16.69
CA VAL A 41 -7.95 -0.02 17.59
C VAL A 41 -8.95 -1.16 17.73
N ALA A 42 -9.21 -1.91 16.66
CA ALA A 42 -10.13 -3.04 16.71
C ALA A 42 -9.59 -4.24 17.50
N PHE A 43 -8.32 -4.62 17.31
CA PHE A 43 -7.79 -5.90 17.82
C PHE A 43 -6.77 -5.80 18.95
N VAL A 44 -6.06 -4.66 19.07
CA VAL A 44 -4.95 -4.50 20.01
C VAL A 44 -5.37 -3.65 21.22
N VAL A 45 -6.21 -2.64 21.00
CA VAL A 45 -6.74 -1.80 22.08
C VAL A 45 -7.79 -2.59 22.90
N PRO A 46 -7.71 -2.59 24.24
CA PRO A 46 -8.72 -3.22 25.10
C PRO A 46 -10.13 -2.69 24.79
N ASN A 47 -11.12 -3.58 24.80
CA ASN A 47 -12.52 -3.24 24.51
C ASN A 47 -12.75 -2.59 23.12
N GLY A 48 -11.89 -2.86 22.13
CA GLY A 48 -12.03 -2.36 20.75
C GLY A 48 -13.38 -2.63 20.09
N PHE A 49 -14.03 -3.76 20.43
CA PHE A 49 -15.36 -4.12 19.91
C PHE A 49 -16.54 -3.63 20.77
N GLY A 50 -16.26 -3.13 21.98
CA GLY A 50 -17.24 -2.67 22.95
C GLY A 50 -17.25 -1.16 23.03
N GLU A 51 -16.52 -0.59 24.00
CA GLU A 51 -16.48 0.85 24.28
C GLU A 51 -15.96 1.66 23.08
N HIS A 52 -14.92 1.18 22.40
CA HIS A 52 -14.34 1.88 21.24
C HIS A 52 -15.01 1.51 19.90
N ARG A 53 -16.16 0.83 19.92
CA ARG A 53 -16.84 0.36 18.71
C ARG A 53 -17.14 1.49 17.72
N GLU A 54 -17.59 2.63 18.22
CA GLU A 54 -17.95 3.77 17.37
C GLU A 54 -16.72 4.40 16.72
N GLU A 55 -15.59 4.44 17.43
CA GLU A 55 -14.31 4.91 16.89
C GLU A 55 -13.81 4.00 15.77
N VAL A 56 -13.84 2.68 15.97
CA VAL A 56 -13.44 1.71 14.94
C VAL A 56 -14.29 1.89 13.68
N ILE A 57 -15.62 2.00 13.83
CA ILE A 57 -16.53 2.21 12.69
C ILE A 57 -16.29 3.59 12.06
N GLY A 58 -16.00 4.62 12.86
CA GLY A 58 -15.66 5.97 12.39
C GLY A 58 -14.39 5.98 11.54
N LEU A 59 -13.32 5.34 12.01
CA LEU A 59 -12.08 5.14 11.26
C LEU A 59 -12.35 4.38 9.96
N GLY A 60 -13.19 3.35 10.00
CA GLY A 60 -13.62 2.61 8.81
C GLY A 60 -14.30 3.48 7.76
N ARG A 61 -15.14 4.46 8.16
CA ARG A 61 -15.79 5.38 7.22
C ARG A 61 -14.80 6.32 6.54
N LEU A 62 -13.83 6.85 7.30
CA LEU A 62 -12.76 7.65 6.72
C LEU A 62 -11.91 6.82 5.75
N LEU A 63 -11.62 5.57 6.13
CA LEU A 63 -10.87 4.65 5.30
C LEU A 63 -11.57 4.37 3.96
N VAL A 64 -12.90 4.21 3.93
CA VAL A 64 -13.64 4.04 2.66
C VAL A 64 -13.39 5.21 1.71
N LEU A 65 -13.43 6.45 2.20
CA LEU A 65 -13.16 7.62 1.38
C LEU A 65 -11.73 7.59 0.81
N LEU A 66 -10.75 7.29 1.66
CA LEU A 66 -9.35 7.23 1.26
C LEU A 66 -9.10 6.13 0.22
N LEU A 67 -9.66 4.93 0.43
CA LEU A 67 -9.57 3.81 -0.51
C LEU A 67 -10.25 4.11 -1.84
N PHE A 68 -11.38 4.82 -1.82
CA PHE A 68 -12.07 5.22 -3.05
C PHE A 68 -11.25 6.23 -3.86
N VAL A 69 -10.67 7.24 -3.19
CA VAL A 69 -9.79 8.21 -3.86
C VAL A 69 -8.55 7.52 -4.43
N ASP A 70 -7.93 6.62 -3.67
CA ASP A 70 -6.76 5.85 -4.13
C ASP A 70 -7.11 4.97 -5.34
N PHE A 71 -8.25 4.30 -5.30
CA PHE A 71 -8.78 3.51 -6.43
C PHE A 71 -9.00 4.38 -7.68
N LEU A 72 -9.57 5.58 -7.55
CA LEU A 72 -9.75 6.47 -8.70
C LEU A 72 -8.41 6.91 -9.30
N MET A 73 -7.41 7.18 -8.47
CA MET A 73 -6.07 7.55 -8.95
C MET A 73 -5.39 6.39 -9.67
N GLU A 74 -5.49 5.17 -9.13
CA GLU A 74 -4.95 3.95 -9.76
C GLU A 74 -5.59 3.72 -11.14
N ILE A 75 -6.92 3.84 -11.24
CA ILE A 75 -7.62 3.72 -12.52
C ILE A 75 -7.20 4.83 -13.49
N ALA A 76 -7.03 6.06 -13.01
CA ALA A 76 -6.57 7.17 -13.84
C ALA A 76 -5.17 6.91 -14.41
N GLU A 77 -4.23 6.41 -13.60
CA GLU A 77 -2.88 6.06 -14.04
C GLU A 77 -2.89 4.97 -15.11
N ILE A 78 -3.69 3.91 -14.91
CA ILE A 78 -3.85 2.82 -15.88
C ILE A 78 -4.43 3.35 -17.20
N LEU A 79 -5.48 4.17 -17.16
CA LEU A 79 -6.12 4.70 -18.36
C LEU A 79 -5.18 5.62 -19.14
N VAL A 80 -4.49 6.53 -18.46
CA VAL A 80 -3.54 7.45 -19.09
C VAL A 80 -2.37 6.69 -19.71
N SER A 81 -1.83 5.71 -19.01
CA SER A 81 -0.69 4.92 -19.49
C SER A 81 -1.05 4.03 -20.68
N LEU A 82 -2.24 3.42 -20.68
CA LEU A 82 -2.71 2.61 -21.80
C LEU A 82 -3.09 3.47 -23.02
N TYR A 83 -3.68 4.65 -22.81
CA TYR A 83 -4.06 5.55 -23.90
C TYR A 83 -2.88 6.28 -24.52
N GLY A 84 -1.87 6.64 -23.73
CA GLY A 84 -0.69 7.37 -24.21
C GLY A 84 0.15 6.57 -25.21
N THR A 85 0.09 5.25 -25.21
CA THR A 85 0.83 4.30 -26.10
C THR A 85 2.35 4.50 -26.16
N VAL A 86 2.91 5.34 -25.28
CA VAL A 86 4.37 5.49 -25.15
C VAL A 86 4.91 4.18 -24.58
N PRO A 87 5.83 3.48 -25.27
CA PRO A 87 6.29 2.15 -24.86
C PRO A 87 6.78 2.11 -23.41
N ALA A 88 7.40 3.20 -22.96
CA ALA A 88 7.98 3.34 -21.63
C ALA A 88 6.96 3.34 -20.47
N HIS A 89 5.68 3.68 -20.73
CA HIS A 89 4.59 3.57 -19.75
C HIS A 89 3.67 2.39 -20.05
N PHE A 90 3.46 2.08 -21.33
CA PHE A 90 2.60 0.98 -21.76
C PHE A 90 3.13 -0.39 -21.31
N ILE A 91 4.43 -0.67 -21.51
CA ILE A 91 5.01 -1.98 -21.20
C ILE A 91 4.90 -2.31 -19.71
N PRO A 92 5.31 -1.43 -18.76
CA PRO A 92 5.15 -1.68 -17.33
C PRO A 92 3.70 -1.92 -16.90
N ILE A 93 2.75 -1.10 -17.37
CA ILE A 93 1.33 -1.27 -17.02
C ILE A 93 0.75 -2.55 -17.61
N HIS A 94 1.11 -2.89 -18.85
CA HIS A 94 0.68 -4.14 -19.45
C HIS A 94 1.22 -5.35 -18.66
N GLU A 95 2.48 -5.31 -18.26
CA GLU A 95 3.12 -6.35 -17.44
C GLU A 95 2.55 -6.41 -16.01
N GLN A 96 2.15 -5.27 -15.45
CA GLN A 96 1.45 -5.19 -14.17
C GLN A 96 0.07 -5.88 -14.23
N LEU A 97 -0.68 -5.66 -15.32
CA LEU A 97 -2.05 -6.18 -15.47
C LEU A 97 -2.09 -7.64 -15.91
N PHE A 98 -1.19 -8.04 -16.81
CA PHE A 98 -1.24 -9.33 -17.53
C PHE A 98 0.09 -10.09 -17.57
N GLY A 99 1.16 -9.51 -17.04
CA GLY A 99 2.48 -10.15 -17.01
C GLY A 99 2.60 -11.25 -15.94
N PRO A 100 3.81 -11.79 -15.72
CA PRO A 100 4.03 -12.92 -14.80
C PRO A 100 3.56 -12.67 -13.35
N ASN A 101 3.55 -11.40 -12.93
CA ASN A 101 3.21 -10.97 -11.58
C ASN A 101 1.82 -10.31 -11.48
N TRP A 102 0.91 -10.63 -12.41
CA TRP A 102 -0.47 -10.09 -12.44
C TRP A 102 -1.22 -10.26 -11.11
N TRP A 103 -0.91 -11.31 -10.36
CA TRP A 103 -1.54 -11.63 -9.08
C TRP A 103 -1.25 -10.55 -8.01
N ILE A 104 -0.10 -9.87 -8.08
CA ILE A 104 0.22 -8.75 -7.18
C ILE A 104 -0.77 -7.61 -7.41
N PHE A 105 -1.07 -7.29 -8.68
CA PHE A 105 -2.02 -6.25 -9.02
C PHE A 105 -3.44 -6.65 -8.63
N TRP A 106 -3.92 -7.79 -9.13
CA TRP A 106 -5.33 -8.16 -9.00
C TRP A 106 -5.70 -8.65 -7.59
N ILE A 107 -4.85 -9.46 -6.97
CA ILE A 107 -5.13 -10.04 -5.66
C ILE A 107 -4.71 -9.09 -4.55
N LEU A 108 -3.43 -8.71 -4.49
CA LEU A 108 -2.94 -7.89 -3.37
C LEU A 108 -3.40 -6.42 -3.49
N GLY A 109 -3.24 -5.80 -4.65
CA GLY A 109 -3.63 -4.41 -4.87
C GLY A 109 -5.15 -4.23 -4.94
N MET A 110 -5.75 -4.60 -6.07
CA MET A 110 -7.16 -4.39 -6.33
C MET A 110 -8.06 -5.16 -5.37
N GLY A 111 -7.77 -6.43 -5.11
CA GLY A 111 -8.56 -7.28 -4.23
C GLY A 111 -8.41 -6.92 -2.76
N MET A 112 -7.19 -7.02 -2.22
CA MET A 112 -6.95 -6.91 -0.79
C MET A 112 -6.72 -5.48 -0.31
N ALA A 113 -6.16 -4.58 -1.10
CA ALA A 113 -5.92 -3.21 -0.66
C ALA A 113 -7.16 -2.32 -0.85
N LEU A 114 -7.80 -2.42 -2.03
CA LEU A 114 -8.82 -1.47 -2.46
C LEU A 114 -10.24 -2.04 -2.39
N VAL A 115 -10.63 -2.86 -3.37
CA VAL A 115 -12.02 -3.27 -3.61
C VAL A 115 -12.56 -4.13 -2.47
N GLY A 116 -11.81 -5.14 -2.02
CA GLY A 116 -12.24 -6.03 -0.94
C GLY A 116 -12.53 -5.29 0.37
N PRO A 117 -11.58 -4.54 0.94
CA PRO A 117 -11.81 -3.74 2.14
C PRO A 117 -12.92 -2.70 1.95
N MET A 118 -12.95 -2.01 0.80
CA MET A 118 -13.98 -1.01 0.51
C MET A 118 -15.38 -1.62 0.52
N LEU A 119 -15.58 -2.78 -0.11
CA LEU A 119 -16.84 -3.52 -0.07
C LEU A 119 -17.16 -4.00 1.35
N LEU A 120 -16.20 -4.58 2.05
CA LEU A 120 -16.38 -5.04 3.43
C LEU A 120 -16.83 -3.89 4.36
N LEU A 121 -16.16 -2.74 4.29
CA LEU A 121 -16.49 -1.55 5.09
C LEU A 121 -17.88 -1.00 4.74
N THR A 122 -18.20 -0.94 3.45
CA THR A 122 -19.48 -0.40 2.96
C THR A 122 -20.65 -1.31 3.33
N PHE A 123 -20.50 -2.64 3.29
CA PHE A 123 -21.60 -3.57 3.55
C PHE A 123 -21.67 -4.04 5.00
N LEU A 124 -20.59 -4.60 5.51
CA LEU A 124 -20.53 -5.28 6.82
C LEU A 124 -19.94 -4.38 7.93
N GLY A 125 -18.89 -3.63 7.61
CA GLY A 125 -18.14 -2.80 8.56
C GLY A 125 -18.99 -1.70 9.19
N ARG A 126 -19.91 -1.09 8.43
CA ARG A 126 -20.86 -0.09 8.96
C ARG A 126 -21.69 -0.55 10.17
N ARG A 127 -21.84 -1.86 10.40
CA ARG A 127 -22.62 -2.42 11.51
C ARG A 127 -21.76 -3.14 12.56
N SER A 128 -20.50 -3.44 12.26
CA SER A 128 -19.64 -4.27 13.10
C SER A 128 -18.20 -3.76 13.12
N ALA A 129 -17.69 -3.50 14.33
CA ALA A 129 -16.29 -3.16 14.57
C ALA A 129 -15.36 -4.32 14.19
N VAL A 130 -15.80 -5.58 14.36
CA VAL A 130 -15.01 -6.76 13.96
C VAL A 130 -14.76 -6.75 12.45
N TRP A 131 -15.81 -6.59 11.65
CA TRP A 131 -15.67 -6.55 10.18
C TRP A 131 -14.88 -5.32 9.71
N THR A 132 -14.99 -4.20 10.43
CA THR A 132 -14.21 -3.00 10.16
C THR A 132 -12.71 -3.22 10.44
N GLY A 133 -12.37 -3.87 11.56
CA GLY A 133 -11.01 -4.28 11.86
C GLY A 133 -10.45 -5.26 10.83
N ILE A 134 -11.21 -6.28 10.43
CA ILE A 134 -10.81 -7.25 9.39
C ILE A 134 -10.53 -6.54 8.07
N ALA A 135 -11.39 -5.60 7.66
CA ALA A 135 -11.18 -4.83 6.45
C ALA A 135 -9.92 -3.95 6.53
N GLY A 136 -9.65 -3.33 7.68
CA GLY A 136 -8.39 -2.62 7.94
C GLY A 136 -7.17 -3.52 7.82
N LEU A 137 -7.24 -4.75 8.36
CA LEU A 137 -6.13 -5.70 8.31
C LEU A 137 -5.87 -6.14 6.87
N LEU A 138 -6.96 -6.45 6.14
CA LEU A 138 -6.90 -6.83 4.73
C LEU A 138 -6.27 -5.72 3.89
N ALA A 139 -6.72 -4.47 4.07
CA ALA A 139 -6.18 -3.31 3.39
C ALA A 139 -4.69 -3.10 3.70
N THR A 140 -4.30 -3.22 4.98
CA THR A 140 -2.90 -3.07 5.41
C THR A 140 -1.98 -4.05 4.69
N ILE A 141 -2.38 -5.32 4.59
CA ILE A 141 -1.62 -6.35 3.86
C ILE A 141 -1.62 -6.03 2.36
N GLY A 142 -2.76 -5.63 1.80
CA GLY A 142 -2.88 -5.27 0.39
C GLY A 142 -2.00 -4.08 -0.03
N PHE A 143 -1.82 -3.08 0.83
CA PHE A 143 -0.96 -1.93 0.56
C PHE A 143 0.51 -2.31 0.37
N VAL A 144 0.98 -3.41 0.98
CA VAL A 144 2.31 -3.98 0.64
C VAL A 144 2.35 -4.40 -0.82
N GLY A 145 1.27 -5.01 -1.31
CA GLY A 145 1.06 -5.33 -2.72
C GLY A 145 1.10 -4.10 -3.62
N ILE A 146 0.40 -3.02 -3.29
CA ILE A 146 0.45 -1.76 -4.07
C ILE A 146 1.88 -1.24 -4.16
N ARG A 147 2.62 -1.22 -3.04
CA ARG A 147 4.03 -0.76 -3.06
C ARG A 147 4.92 -1.66 -3.92
N TRP A 148 4.72 -2.98 -3.84
CA TRP A 148 5.43 -3.94 -4.70
C TRP A 148 5.08 -3.70 -6.18
N ASN A 149 3.81 -3.45 -6.46
CA ASN A 149 3.28 -3.26 -7.81
C ASN A 149 3.68 -1.93 -8.46
N ILE A 150 4.00 -0.90 -7.69
CA ILE A 150 4.61 0.34 -8.22
C ILE A 150 6.08 0.09 -8.61
N VAL A 151 6.81 -0.72 -7.84
CA VAL A 151 8.26 -0.88 -8.03
C VAL A 151 8.57 -1.92 -9.11
N LEU A 152 7.96 -3.10 -9.05
CA LEU A 152 8.37 -4.24 -9.88
C LEU A 152 8.22 -4.00 -11.39
N PRO A 153 7.08 -3.52 -11.91
CA PRO A 153 6.88 -3.32 -13.36
C PRO A 153 7.79 -2.23 -13.94
N GLY A 154 8.29 -1.31 -13.11
CA GLY A 154 9.30 -0.34 -13.53
C GLY A 154 10.58 -0.98 -14.04
N PHE A 155 10.85 -2.25 -13.70
CA PHE A 155 11.99 -3.02 -14.21
C PHE A 155 11.67 -3.87 -15.45
N ALA A 156 10.42 -3.87 -15.92
CA ALA A 156 10.01 -4.64 -17.09
C ALA A 156 10.60 -4.09 -18.40
N ALA A 157 10.77 -2.77 -18.47
CA ALA A 157 11.41 -2.11 -19.59
C ALA A 157 12.95 -2.07 -19.38
N GLU A 158 13.70 -2.47 -20.41
CA GLU A 158 15.16 -2.33 -20.44
C GLU A 158 15.54 -0.86 -20.68
N GLU A 159 16.25 -0.24 -19.73
CA GLU A 159 16.76 1.13 -19.91
C GLU A 159 17.98 1.19 -20.85
N LEU A 160 18.76 0.10 -20.85
CA LEU A 160 19.91 -0.08 -21.71
C LEU A 160 19.73 -1.40 -22.48
N PRO A 161 19.65 -1.36 -23.82
CA PRO A 161 19.44 -2.56 -24.62
C PRO A 161 20.46 -3.64 -24.28
N GLY A 162 19.98 -4.82 -23.85
CA GLY A 162 20.82 -5.97 -23.56
C GLY A 162 21.44 -6.01 -22.16
N ILE A 163 21.13 -5.07 -21.26
CA ILE A 163 21.65 -5.10 -19.87
C ILE A 163 21.20 -6.36 -19.12
N GLY A 164 19.98 -6.83 -19.36
CA GLY A 164 19.46 -8.07 -18.78
C GLY A 164 20.18 -9.33 -19.25
N ARG A 165 20.99 -9.25 -20.31
CA ARG A 165 21.83 -10.35 -20.81
C ARG A 165 23.28 -10.27 -20.30
N ALA A 166 23.70 -9.13 -19.77
CA ALA A 166 25.06 -8.92 -19.30
C ALA A 166 25.30 -9.52 -17.90
N PHE A 167 24.27 -9.53 -17.05
CA PHE A 167 24.30 -10.12 -15.70
C PHE A 167 23.06 -10.98 -15.49
N ALA A 168 23.25 -12.31 -15.39
CA ALA A 168 22.18 -13.27 -15.16
C ALA A 168 22.30 -13.84 -13.74
N GLU A 169 21.68 -13.17 -12.77
CA GLU A 169 21.44 -13.74 -11.45
C GLU A 169 19.97 -14.20 -11.32
N PRO A 170 19.71 -15.42 -10.81
CA PRO A 170 18.34 -15.94 -10.66
C PRO A 170 17.42 -15.01 -9.84
N HIS A 171 17.96 -14.32 -8.83
CA HIS A 171 17.18 -13.41 -7.98
C HIS A 171 16.85 -12.07 -8.64
N TRP A 172 17.54 -11.68 -9.72
CA TRP A 172 17.35 -10.39 -10.39
C TRP A 172 16.63 -10.52 -11.74
N THR A 173 16.15 -11.72 -12.05
CA THR A 173 15.41 -11.97 -13.29
C THR A 173 13.98 -11.46 -13.12
N TYR A 174 13.60 -10.47 -13.95
CA TYR A 174 12.24 -9.95 -13.99
C TYR A 174 11.23 -11.09 -14.21
N GLY A 175 10.12 -11.09 -13.47
CA GLY A 175 9.13 -12.15 -13.48
C GLY A 175 9.36 -13.29 -12.47
N LEU A 176 10.61 -13.54 -12.06
CA LEU A 176 11.02 -14.59 -11.12
C LEU A 176 11.63 -14.04 -9.82
N TYR A 177 11.50 -12.73 -9.56
CA TYR A 177 12.02 -12.10 -8.35
C TYR A 177 11.42 -12.76 -7.11
N ILE A 178 12.26 -13.47 -6.36
CA ILE A 178 11.95 -14.10 -5.07
C ILE A 178 12.85 -13.43 -4.04
N PRO A 179 12.29 -12.73 -3.04
CA PRO A 179 13.11 -12.08 -2.03
C PRO A 179 13.93 -13.10 -1.24
N SER A 180 15.21 -12.82 -1.11
CA SER A 180 16.18 -13.57 -0.34
C SER A 180 15.91 -13.48 1.17
N ALA A 181 16.48 -14.42 1.94
CA ALA A 181 16.38 -14.39 3.40
C ALA A 181 16.95 -13.09 4.01
N MET A 182 17.96 -12.49 3.37
CA MET A 182 18.53 -11.21 3.80
C MET A 182 17.53 -10.06 3.62
N GLU A 183 16.83 -10.01 2.48
CA GLU A 183 15.82 -8.97 2.21
C GLU A 183 14.66 -9.05 3.20
N TRP A 184 14.22 -10.27 3.53
CA TRP A 184 13.25 -10.49 4.61
C TRP A 184 13.78 -10.05 5.97
N GLY A 185 15.04 -10.37 6.28
CA GLY A 185 15.69 -9.96 7.53
C GLY A 185 15.74 -8.45 7.71
N VAL A 186 16.15 -7.71 6.67
CA VAL A 186 16.21 -6.25 6.68
C VAL A 186 14.81 -5.64 6.79
N THR A 187 13.82 -6.22 6.11
CA THR A 187 12.42 -5.79 6.17
C THR A 187 11.86 -5.94 7.59
N LEU A 188 12.04 -7.11 8.19
CA LEU A 188 11.60 -7.40 9.56
C LEU A 188 12.32 -6.53 10.59
N PHE A 189 13.63 -6.30 10.41
CA PHE A 189 14.40 -5.39 11.26
C PHE A 189 13.84 -3.97 11.20
N SER A 190 13.54 -3.47 9.99
CA SER A 190 13.00 -2.12 9.80
C SER A 190 11.62 -1.95 10.46
N VAL A 191 10.74 -2.93 10.31
CA VAL A 191 9.44 -2.97 11.00
C VAL A 191 9.64 -3.03 12.51
N GLY A 192 10.55 -3.88 12.98
CA GLY A 192 10.87 -4.05 14.40
C GLY A 192 11.38 -2.75 15.05
N VAL A 193 12.25 -2.00 14.37
CA VAL A 193 12.71 -0.68 14.83
C VAL A 193 11.53 0.30 14.93
N GLY A 194 10.63 0.32 13.94
CA GLY A 194 9.43 1.16 13.99
C GLY A 194 8.53 0.84 15.18
N VAL A 195 8.27 -0.44 15.42
CA VAL A 195 7.48 -0.89 16.58
C VAL A 195 8.19 -0.57 17.90
N LEU A 196 9.50 -0.74 17.98
CA LEU A 196 10.30 -0.42 19.17
C LEU A 196 10.20 1.08 19.49
N ILE A 197 10.32 1.95 18.49
CA ILE A 197 10.17 3.40 18.66
C ILE A 197 8.77 3.74 19.17
N LEU A 198 7.72 3.14 18.61
CA LEU A 198 6.35 3.33 19.09
C LEU A 198 6.19 2.86 20.54
N ALA A 199 6.69 1.68 20.89
CA ALA A 199 6.63 1.14 22.24
C ALA A 199 7.38 2.01 23.26
N LEU A 200 8.58 2.50 22.90
CA LEU A 200 9.34 3.44 23.72
C LEU A 200 8.58 4.77 23.87
N GLY A 201 7.92 5.25 22.81
CA GLY A 201 7.05 6.41 22.86
C GLY A 201 5.90 6.24 23.87
N PHE A 202 5.21 5.09 23.84
CA PHE A 202 4.15 4.77 24.81
C PHE A 202 4.66 4.62 26.24
N TRP A 203 5.90 4.16 26.43
CA TRP A 203 6.48 3.97 27.74
C TRP A 203 7.03 5.26 28.37
N LEU A 204 7.65 6.13 27.55
CA LEU A 204 8.31 7.36 28.02
C LEU A 204 7.39 8.58 28.07
N LEU A 205 6.41 8.68 27.16
CA LEU A 205 5.52 9.84 27.08
C LEU A 205 4.25 9.59 27.91
N PRO A 206 3.79 10.57 28.70
CA PRO A 206 2.51 10.50 29.41
C PRO A 206 1.35 10.69 28.43
N LEU A 207 1.07 9.67 27.61
CA LEU A 207 0.00 9.67 26.60
C LEU A 207 -1.40 9.39 27.18
N ARG A 208 -1.53 9.32 28.52
CA ARG A 208 -2.83 9.32 29.17
C ARG A 208 -3.38 10.73 29.12
N ALA A 209 -4.28 10.99 28.17
CA ALA A 209 -5.18 12.12 28.27
C ALA A 209 -5.95 11.96 29.59
N GLU A 210 -5.74 12.87 30.54
CA GLU A 210 -6.75 13.12 31.57
C GLU A 210 -8.04 13.42 30.82
N GLU A 211 -9.09 12.61 31.05
CA GLU A 211 -10.42 12.85 30.52
C GLU A 211 -10.79 14.31 30.80
N SER A 212 -10.93 15.11 29.74
CA SER A 212 -11.45 16.46 29.87
C SER A 212 -12.92 16.32 30.26
N PRO A 213 -13.35 16.75 31.46
CA PRO A 213 -14.73 16.64 31.85
C PRO A 213 -15.59 17.50 30.91
N ALA A 214 -16.61 16.85 30.35
CA ALA A 214 -17.63 17.47 29.51
C ALA A 214 -18.43 18.55 30.25
#